data_AF-A0A162S7M6-F1
#
_entry.id   AF-A0A162S7M6-F1
#
_cell.length_a   1.000
_cell.length_b   1.000
_cell.length_c   1.000
_cell.angle_alpha   90.00
_cell.angle_beta   90.00
_cell.angle_gamma   90.00
#
_symmetry.space_group_name_H-M   'P 1'
#
loop_
_entity.id
_entity.type
_entity.pdbx_description
1 polymer ?
#
loop_
_entity_poly.entity_id
_entity_poly.type
_entity_poly.pdbx_seq_one_letter_code
_entity_poly.pdbx_strand_id
1 'polypeptide(L)'
;MAALWTLCLIAFSILEMTMPSAAKPCFITNCPPGGKRSGHVSEDPSSFQGVAEERPLLSHQCASCGPGGKGTCFGASLCCGSEFGCFFKTNETNICLLTNLKSSRSCDERFWQIYFKSAPCSLNGDKLDGICVADRLCCSLGQCKQNFAC
;
A
#
# COMPACT_ATOMS: atom_id res chain seq x y z
N MET A 1 -60.60 -21.07 -45.04
CA MET A 1 -60.75 -20.43 -43.71
C MET A 1 -59.64 -20.82 -42.72
N ALA A 2 -59.23 -22.09 -42.65
CA ALA A 2 -58.15 -22.55 -41.75
C ALA A 2 -56.78 -21.88 -42.00
N ALA A 3 -56.39 -21.71 -43.28
CA ALA A 3 -55.09 -21.11 -43.63
C ALA A 3 -54.94 -19.63 -43.23
N LEU A 4 -56.06 -18.89 -43.14
CA LEU A 4 -56.04 -17.48 -42.73
C LEU A 4 -55.84 -17.34 -41.22
N TRP A 5 -56.42 -18.28 -40.46
CA TRP A 5 -56.26 -18.34 -39.01
C TRP A 5 -54.85 -18.77 -38.62
N THR A 6 -54.26 -19.74 -39.32
CA THR A 6 -52.87 -20.16 -39.07
C THR A 6 -51.87 -19.06 -39.38
N LEU A 7 -52.08 -18.28 -40.46
CA LEU A 7 -51.22 -17.13 -40.76
C LEU A 7 -51.33 -16.02 -39.71
N CYS A 8 -52.52 -15.75 -39.17
CA CYS A 8 -52.69 -14.80 -38.07
C CYS A 8 -51.98 -15.26 -36.79
N LEU A 9 -52.11 -16.53 -36.40
CA LEU A 9 -51.43 -17.04 -35.19
C LEU A 9 -49.91 -17.00 -35.33
N ILE A 10 -49.38 -17.35 -36.50
CA ILE A 10 -47.94 -17.22 -36.78
C ILE A 10 -47.51 -15.74 -36.69
N ALA A 11 -48.29 -14.81 -37.25
CA ALA A 11 -47.97 -13.38 -37.16
C ALA A 11 -47.97 -12.85 -35.71
N PHE A 12 -48.91 -13.30 -34.87
CA PHE A 12 -48.93 -12.94 -33.45
C PHE A 12 -47.74 -13.53 -32.68
N SER A 13 -47.35 -14.78 -32.94
CA SER A 13 -46.18 -15.40 -32.31
C SER A 13 -44.86 -14.72 -32.73
N ILE A 14 -44.74 -14.25 -33.97
CA ILE A 14 -43.55 -13.51 -34.41
C ILE A 14 -43.49 -12.12 -33.74
N LEU A 15 -44.64 -11.49 -33.50
CA LEU A 15 -44.72 -10.16 -32.87
C LEU A 15 -44.25 -10.17 -31.41
N GLU A 16 -44.51 -11.25 -30.66
CA GLU A 16 -44.06 -11.41 -29.26
C GLU A 16 -42.55 -11.66 -29.11
N MET A 17 -41.87 -12.15 -30.16
CA MET A 17 -40.40 -12.33 -30.16
C MET A 17 -39.62 -11.05 -30.50
N THR A 18 -40.30 -9.95 -30.81
CA THR A 18 -39.71 -8.63 -31.06
C THR A 18 -39.94 -7.66 -29.90
N MET A 19 -39.60 -8.07 -28.67
CA MET A 19 -39.22 -7.12 -27.63
C MET A 19 -37.70 -7.09 -27.53
N PRO A 20 -37.01 -6.12 -28.17
CA PRO A 20 -35.62 -5.86 -27.86
C PRO A 20 -35.59 -5.33 -26.42
N SER A 21 -35.31 -6.22 -25.47
CA SER A 21 -34.80 -5.84 -24.17
C SER A 21 -33.50 -5.09 -24.42
N ALA A 22 -33.59 -3.77 -24.49
CA ALA A 22 -32.45 -2.87 -24.45
C ALA A 22 -31.92 -2.86 -23.02
N ALA A 23 -31.54 -4.03 -22.50
CA ALA A 23 -30.66 -4.15 -21.37
C ALA A 23 -29.31 -3.60 -21.81
N LYS A 24 -29.12 -2.29 -21.66
CA LYS A 24 -27.81 -1.67 -21.65
C LYS A 24 -27.03 -2.39 -20.54
N PRO A 25 -25.98 -3.17 -20.82
CA PRO A 25 -25.07 -3.53 -19.76
C PRO A 25 -24.55 -2.22 -19.20
N CYS A 26 -24.82 -1.93 -17.93
CA CYS A 26 -24.10 -0.91 -17.20
C CYS A 26 -22.66 -1.41 -17.09
N PHE A 27 -21.87 -1.24 -18.14
CA PHE A 27 -20.42 -1.24 -17.99
C PHE A 27 -20.12 -0.05 -17.09
N ILE A 28 -19.82 -0.35 -15.82
CA ILE A 28 -19.09 0.56 -14.96
C ILE A 28 -17.78 0.86 -15.69
N THR A 29 -17.75 1.96 -16.44
CA THR A 29 -16.55 2.50 -17.08
C THR A 29 -15.66 3.24 -16.08
N ASN A 30 -16.14 3.40 -14.85
CA ASN A 30 -15.43 3.96 -13.70
C ASN A 30 -15.17 2.90 -12.62
N CYS A 31 -14.85 1.66 -13.00
CA CYS A 31 -14.27 0.74 -12.03
C CYS A 31 -12.81 1.16 -11.90
N PRO A 32 -12.34 1.61 -10.73
CA PRO A 32 -10.92 1.82 -10.55
C PRO A 32 -10.22 0.50 -10.89
N PRO A 33 -9.08 0.53 -11.62
CA PRO A 33 -8.43 -0.69 -12.11
C PRO A 33 -8.04 -1.61 -10.95
N GLY A 34 -8.92 -2.55 -10.62
CA GLY A 34 -8.69 -3.63 -9.69
C GLY A 34 -8.08 -4.80 -10.46
N GLY A 35 -6.75 -4.80 -10.61
CA GLY A 35 -6.07 -5.87 -11.31
C GLY A 35 -4.57 -5.89 -11.05
N LYS A 36 -4.11 -6.93 -10.35
CA LYS A 36 -2.70 -7.22 -10.06
C LYS A 36 -1.88 -7.32 -11.37
N ARG A 37 -1.21 -6.26 -11.81
CA ARG A 37 -0.13 -6.37 -12.82
C ARG A 37 1.00 -5.41 -12.48
N SER A 38 2.13 -6.02 -12.13
CA SER A 38 3.45 -5.41 -11.99
C SER A 38 3.84 -4.72 -13.30
N GLY A 39 4.25 -3.45 -13.26
CA GLY A 39 4.67 -2.73 -14.46
C GLY A 39 5.42 -1.44 -14.17
N HIS A 40 6.74 -1.49 -14.41
CA HIS A 40 7.70 -0.45 -14.79
C HIS A 40 7.25 1.03 -14.76
N VAL A 41 8.01 1.86 -14.04
CA VAL A 41 7.99 3.32 -14.19
C VAL A 41 9.38 3.77 -14.63
N SER A 42 9.44 4.37 -15.82
CA SER A 42 10.57 5.07 -16.40
C SER A 42 10.80 6.41 -15.69
N GLU A 43 12.08 6.73 -15.55
CA GLU A 43 12.64 7.89 -14.85
C GLU A 43 12.49 9.16 -15.69
N ASP A 44 12.06 10.26 -15.08
CA ASP A 44 12.48 11.61 -15.48
C ASP A 44 12.53 12.54 -14.25
N PRO A 45 13.60 13.35 -14.05
CA PRO A 45 13.87 14.02 -12.79
C PRO A 45 13.80 15.55 -12.93
N SER A 46 12.64 16.15 -12.70
CA SER A 46 12.57 17.61 -12.48
C SER A 46 11.22 18.03 -11.87
N SER A 47 11.15 18.14 -10.55
CA SER A 47 10.32 19.15 -9.86
C SER A 47 10.46 19.00 -8.35
N PHE A 48 11.19 19.94 -7.76
CA PHE A 48 11.14 20.29 -6.36
C PHE A 48 10.02 21.31 -6.20
N GLN A 49 8.86 20.94 -5.65
CA GLN A 49 7.93 21.90 -5.03
C GLN A 49 6.89 21.20 -4.15
N GLY A 50 6.86 21.60 -2.88
CA GLY A 50 5.70 21.81 -2.00
C GLY A 50 4.47 20.90 -2.04
N VAL A 51 4.18 20.31 -0.86
CA VAL A 51 2.87 20.14 -0.21
C VAL A 51 1.65 19.75 -1.06
N ALA A 52 1.06 18.62 -0.65
CA ALA A 52 -0.23 18.02 -1.04
C ALA A 52 -0.19 17.07 -2.25
N GLU A 53 -0.28 15.78 -1.90
CA GLU A 53 -1.21 14.82 -2.53
C GLU A 53 -1.27 14.84 -4.06
N GLU A 54 -0.39 14.06 -4.70
CA GLU A 54 -0.72 13.02 -5.69
C GLU A 54 0.58 12.50 -6.34
N ARG A 55 1.13 11.40 -5.82
CA ARG A 55 2.01 10.52 -6.61
C ARG A 55 1.59 9.06 -6.39
N PRO A 56 1.05 8.38 -7.40
CA PRO A 56 0.79 6.96 -7.36
C PRO A 56 2.09 6.20 -7.70
N LEU A 57 2.20 4.98 -7.13
CA LEU A 57 3.31 4.02 -7.20
C LEU A 57 4.52 4.33 -6.30
N LEU A 58 4.70 3.53 -5.24
CA LEU A 58 5.95 2.81 -4.93
C LEU A 58 5.77 1.96 -3.65
N SER A 59 5.59 0.65 -3.83
CA SER A 59 6.25 -0.38 -3.01
C SER A 59 6.22 -0.30 -1.48
N HIS A 60 5.07 -0.42 -0.78
CA HIS A 60 5.01 -0.74 0.68
C HIS A 60 6.05 -0.01 1.57
N GLN A 61 6.43 1.22 1.22
CA GLN A 61 7.62 1.86 1.76
C GLN A 61 7.19 2.78 2.90
N CYS A 62 7.74 2.51 4.08
CA CYS A 62 7.54 3.35 5.25
C CYS A 62 8.07 4.76 5.00
N ALA A 63 7.43 5.75 5.64
CA ALA A 63 7.89 7.14 5.54
C ALA A 63 9.35 7.26 5.98
N SER A 64 10.13 8.00 5.19
CA SER A 64 11.51 8.32 5.51
C SER A 64 11.55 9.42 6.57
N CYS A 65 12.53 9.36 7.46
CA CYS A 65 12.67 10.28 8.60
C CYS A 65 14.15 10.50 8.95
N GLY A 66 14.43 11.40 9.89
CA GLY A 66 15.80 11.67 10.35
C GLY A 66 16.62 12.55 9.40
N PRO A 67 17.89 12.80 9.75
CA PRO A 67 18.77 13.69 9.00
C PRO A 67 18.95 13.21 7.56
N GLY A 68 18.61 14.08 6.59
CA GLY A 68 18.70 13.77 5.16
C GLY A 68 17.75 12.67 4.68
N GLY A 69 16.72 12.31 5.46
CA GLY A 69 15.79 11.23 5.10
C GLY A 69 16.41 9.83 5.09
N LYS A 70 17.56 9.66 5.75
CA LYS A 70 18.31 8.39 5.81
C LYS A 70 17.75 7.35 6.78
N GLY A 71 16.65 7.66 7.47
CA GLY A 71 15.95 6.73 8.35
C GLY A 71 14.56 6.38 7.85
N THR A 72 13.93 5.47 8.58
CA THR A 72 12.54 5.06 8.36
C THR A 72 11.78 4.94 9.68
N CYS A 73 10.48 5.16 9.62
CA CYS A 73 9.61 5.14 10.80
C CYS A 73 9.32 3.70 11.25
N PHE A 74 9.50 3.43 12.54
CA PHE A 74 9.09 2.18 13.20
C PHE A 74 7.80 2.33 14.02
N GLY A 75 7.27 3.55 14.14
CA GLY A 75 6.02 3.86 14.83
C GLY A 75 5.79 5.37 14.89
N ALA A 76 4.70 5.82 15.53
CA ALA A 76 4.31 7.24 15.55
C ALA A 76 5.35 8.18 16.18
N SER A 77 6.28 7.68 16.99
CA SER A 77 7.29 8.49 17.67
C SER A 77 8.68 7.85 17.63
N LEU A 78 8.95 7.02 16.62
CA LEU A 78 10.20 6.28 16.48
C LEU A 78 10.70 6.34 15.05
N CYS A 79 11.89 6.92 14.88
CA CYS A 79 12.61 7.02 13.63
C CYS A 79 13.97 6.33 13.77
N CYS A 80 14.35 5.49 12.82
CA CYS A 80 15.53 4.65 12.92
C CYS A 80 16.33 4.64 11.61
N GLY A 81 17.65 4.75 11.70
CA GLY A 81 18.57 4.72 10.57
C GLY A 81 19.91 4.09 10.97
N SER A 82 20.55 3.39 10.04
CA SER A 82 21.79 2.64 10.33
C SER A 82 22.96 3.54 10.73
N GLU A 83 23.00 4.78 10.24
CA GLU A 83 24.09 5.72 10.50
C GLU A 83 23.97 6.45 11.86
N PHE A 84 22.76 6.61 12.39
CA PHE A 84 22.50 7.45 13.57
C PHE A 84 21.72 6.74 14.69
N GLY A 85 21.41 5.45 14.53
CA GLY A 85 20.61 4.70 15.47
C GLY A 85 19.13 5.09 15.40
N CYS A 86 18.50 5.30 16.56
CA CYS A 86 17.09 5.62 16.62
C CYS A 86 16.79 6.86 17.47
N PHE A 87 15.87 7.67 16.98
CA PHE A 87 15.32 8.82 17.67
C PHE A 87 13.93 8.49 18.22
N PHE A 88 13.71 8.84 19.49
CA PHE A 88 12.47 8.64 20.21
C PHE A 88 11.88 9.99 20.60
N LYS A 89 10.65 10.28 20.14
CA LYS A 89 9.91 11.52 20.48
C LYS A 89 10.71 12.81 20.24
N THR A 90 11.56 12.83 19.22
CA THR A 90 12.32 14.01 18.82
C THR A 90 11.65 14.69 17.61
N ASN A 91 12.19 15.83 17.18
CA ASN A 91 11.65 16.55 16.03
C ASN A 91 11.65 15.70 14.74
N GLU A 92 12.64 14.83 14.60
CA GLU A 92 12.82 13.89 13.48
C GLU A 92 11.67 12.87 13.39
N THR A 93 10.89 12.69 14.46
CA THR A 93 9.76 11.74 14.52
C THR A 93 8.41 12.37 14.18
N ASN A 94 8.33 13.69 13.95
CA ASN A 94 7.09 14.37 13.58
C ASN A 94 6.46 13.79 12.30
N ILE A 95 7.29 13.48 11.30
CA ILE A 95 6.81 12.84 10.07
C ILE A 95 6.15 11.49 10.39
N CYS A 96 6.76 10.70 11.27
CA CYS A 96 6.22 9.40 11.68
C CYS A 96 4.85 9.52 12.38
N LEU A 97 4.66 10.56 13.21
CA LEU A 97 3.38 10.85 13.86
C LEU A 97 2.31 11.18 12.81
N LEU A 98 2.63 12.08 11.88
CA LEU A 98 1.73 12.49 10.81
C LEU A 98 1.35 11.31 9.91
N THR A 99 2.32 10.46 9.57
CA THR A 99 2.06 9.25 8.78
C THR A 99 1.17 8.27 9.54
N ASN A 100 1.37 8.08 10.85
CA ASN A 100 0.54 7.17 11.65
C ASN A 100 -0.91 7.65 11.75
N LEU A 101 -1.15 8.97 11.84
CA LEU A 101 -2.49 9.55 11.86
C LEU A 101 -3.19 9.49 10.49
N LYS A 102 -2.44 9.63 9.39
CA LYS A 102 -2.98 9.67 8.03
C LYS A 102 -3.11 8.29 7.37
N SER A 103 -2.26 7.34 7.75
CA SER A 103 -2.19 6.01 7.12
C SER A 103 -2.60 4.94 8.13
N SER A 104 -3.73 4.28 7.88
CA SER A 104 -4.10 3.03 8.55
C SER A 104 -3.22 1.84 8.15
N ARG A 105 -2.39 1.99 7.09
CA ARG A 105 -1.42 0.97 6.71
C ARG A 105 -0.21 1.05 7.63
N SER A 106 -0.09 0.03 8.47
CA SER A 106 1.12 -0.25 9.23
C SER A 106 2.27 -0.51 8.27
N CYS A 107 3.43 0.06 8.58
CA CYS A 107 4.70 -0.43 8.09
C CYS A 107 4.78 -1.95 8.28
N ASP A 108 5.18 -2.65 7.23
CA ASP A 108 5.38 -4.11 7.27
C ASP A 108 6.80 -4.39 7.74
N GLU A 109 6.97 -5.33 8.67
CA GLU A 109 8.28 -5.78 9.14
C GLU A 109 9.17 -6.25 7.98
N ARG A 110 8.56 -6.84 6.93
CA ARG A 110 9.28 -7.26 5.73
C ARG A 110 9.97 -6.09 5.02
N PHE A 111 9.37 -4.89 5.06
CA PHE A 111 9.98 -3.71 4.46
C PHE A 111 11.29 -3.35 5.18
N TRP A 112 11.27 -3.29 6.50
CA TRP A 112 12.45 -2.97 7.31
C TRP A 112 13.57 -4.01 7.12
N GLN A 113 13.24 -5.30 7.03
CA GLN A 113 14.25 -6.35 6.78
C GLN A 113 15.00 -6.10 5.46
N ILE A 114 14.26 -5.70 4.41
CA ILE A 114 14.85 -5.39 3.09
C ILE A 114 15.62 -4.07 3.13
N TYR A 115 15.09 -3.05 3.82
CA TYR A 115 15.70 -1.71 3.91
C TYR A 115 17.05 -1.74 4.63
N PHE A 116 17.12 -2.37 5.80
CA PHE A 116 18.35 -2.46 6.59
C PHE A 116 19.27 -3.60 6.15
N LYS A 117 18.78 -4.53 5.33
CA LYS A 117 19.52 -5.74 4.90
C LYS A 117 20.14 -6.48 6.08
N SER A 118 19.43 -6.50 7.21
CA SER A 118 19.93 -6.99 8.48
C SER A 118 19.17 -8.23 8.94
N ALA A 119 19.78 -8.97 9.85
CA ALA A 119 19.18 -10.17 10.41
C ALA A 119 17.98 -9.81 11.31
N PRO A 120 16.94 -10.68 11.35
CA PRO A 120 15.90 -10.57 12.36
C PRO A 120 16.51 -10.83 13.75
N CYS A 121 15.99 -10.14 14.75
CA CYS A 121 16.42 -10.24 16.14
C CYS A 121 15.21 -10.42 17.05
N SER A 122 15.46 -10.85 18.29
CA SER A 122 14.43 -10.95 19.31
C SER A 122 14.53 -9.79 20.28
N LEU A 123 13.41 -9.12 20.58
CA LEU A 123 13.37 -8.11 21.64
C LEU A 123 13.46 -8.72 23.04
N ASN A 124 12.81 -9.88 23.26
CA ASN A 124 12.73 -10.50 24.60
C ASN A 124 13.42 -11.86 24.73
N GLY A 125 13.95 -12.42 23.63
CA GLY A 125 14.63 -13.72 23.59
C GLY A 125 13.72 -14.88 23.16
N ASP A 126 12.39 -14.68 23.17
CA ASP A 126 11.43 -15.75 22.96
C ASP A 126 11.04 -15.96 21.48
N LYS A 127 11.06 -14.88 20.69
CA LYS A 127 10.61 -14.86 19.28
C LYS A 127 11.39 -13.84 18.46
N LEU A 128 11.70 -14.16 17.21
CA LEU A 128 12.25 -13.23 16.22
C LEU A 128 11.15 -12.27 15.76
N ASP A 129 10.97 -11.17 16.48
CA ASP A 129 9.92 -10.17 16.31
C ASP A 129 10.45 -8.75 16.02
N GLY A 130 11.77 -8.62 15.85
CA GLY A 130 12.44 -7.36 15.58
C GLY A 130 13.49 -7.49 14.49
N ILE A 131 14.10 -6.36 14.16
CA ILE A 131 15.10 -6.22 13.10
C ILE A 131 16.27 -5.40 13.64
N CYS A 132 17.50 -5.82 13.31
CA CYS A 132 18.68 -5.07 13.69
C CYS A 132 18.75 -3.76 12.87
N VAL A 133 18.66 -2.62 13.53
CA VAL A 133 18.69 -1.31 12.86
C VAL A 133 20.10 -0.72 12.84
N ALA A 134 20.81 -0.88 13.96
CA ALA A 134 22.14 -0.37 14.20
C ALA A 134 22.88 -1.33 15.14
N ASP A 135 24.16 -1.07 15.37
CA ASP A 135 25.00 -1.89 16.25
C ASP A 135 24.35 -2.03 17.64
N ARG A 136 24.17 -3.29 18.06
CA ARG A 136 23.53 -3.68 19.31
C ARG A 136 22.09 -3.20 19.50
N LEU A 137 21.37 -2.82 18.44
CA LEU A 137 20.02 -2.28 18.55
C LEU A 137 18.99 -3.06 17.71
N CYS A 138 18.06 -3.70 18.41
CA CYS A 138 16.94 -4.43 17.83
C CYS A 138 15.64 -3.62 17.96
N CYS A 139 14.92 -3.43 16.85
CA CYS A 139 13.68 -2.66 16.83
C CYS A 139 12.51 -3.42 16.20
N SER A 140 11.32 -3.19 16.75
CA SER A 140 10.02 -3.61 16.22
C SER A 140 9.06 -2.41 16.27
N LEU A 141 7.78 -2.65 16.00
CA LEU A 141 6.72 -1.64 16.00
C LEU A 141 6.71 -0.79 17.28
N GLY A 142 7.20 0.44 17.17
CA GLY A 142 7.25 1.44 18.23
C GLY A 142 8.20 1.14 19.40
N GLN A 143 8.98 0.06 19.35
CA GLN A 143 9.84 -0.38 20.44
C GLN A 143 11.23 -0.74 19.94
N CYS A 144 12.26 -0.32 20.66
CA CYS A 144 13.61 -0.86 20.46
C CYS A 144 14.20 -1.26 21.80
N LYS A 145 15.06 -2.27 21.75
CA LYS A 145 15.84 -2.73 22.88
C LYS A 145 17.25 -3.03 22.42
N GLN A 146 18.18 -2.82 23.33
CA GLN A 146 19.56 -3.24 23.09
C GLN A 146 19.61 -4.78 23.01
N ASN A 147 20.26 -5.29 21.97
CA ASN A 147 20.43 -6.73 21.75
C ASN A 147 21.82 -6.98 21.14
N PHE A 148 22.65 -7.78 21.81
CA PHE A 148 24.01 -8.12 21.38
C PHE A 148 24.09 -9.07 20.19
N ALA A 149 22.95 -9.59 19.72
CA ALA A 149 22.88 -10.33 18.45
C ALA A 149 22.95 -9.39 17.24
N CYS A 150 22.67 -8.10 17.46
CA CYS A 150 23.04 -6.99 16.61
C CYS A 150 24.34 -6.37 17.19
#